data_AF-A0A3N5MH15-F1
#
_entry.id   AF-A0A3N5MH15-F1
#
_cell.length_a   1.000
_cell.length_b   1.000
_cell.length_c   1.000
_cell.angle_alpha   90.00
_cell.angle_beta   90.00
_cell.angle_gamma   90.00
#
_symmetry.space_group_name_H-M   'P 1'
#
loop_
_entity.id
_entity.type
_entity.pdbx_description
1 polymer ?
#
loop_
_entity_poly.entity_id
_entity_poly.type
_entity_poly.pdbx_seq_one_letter_code
_entity_poly.pdbx_strand_id
1 'polypeptide(L)'
;MRLRFLRSFDRHTLAGRRDYAIGLCFSELALRANEVAALTLDDVDWRALTVRLRQTKQRRERLLPLPSRVARALAAYLQRSCPAVGHRLLFINLRPPLGRPLPTDGVRNVIRRAFGRCGIKATGPHILRQSWATAAHQRGTDLKRIADILGHRSVDTTAPYAKVHFEQLRQAALPWPRLQP
;
A
#
# COMPACT_ATOMS: atom_id res chain seq x y z
N MET A 1 -11.30 2.03 -9.06
CA MET A 1 -10.90 0.93 -8.15
C MET A 1 -10.54 1.41 -6.73
N ARG A 2 -9.51 2.26 -6.55
CA ARG A 2 -9.00 2.69 -5.22
C ARG A 2 -10.05 3.31 -4.28
N LEU A 3 -10.92 4.19 -4.77
CA LEU A 3 -11.98 4.81 -3.94
C LEU A 3 -13.00 3.78 -3.45
N ARG A 4 -13.44 2.86 -4.32
CA ARG A 4 -14.36 1.76 -3.98
C ARG A 4 -13.74 0.84 -2.92
N PHE A 5 -12.47 0.48 -3.09
CA PHE A 5 -11.71 -0.30 -2.12
C PHE A 5 -11.67 0.36 -0.74
N LEU A 6 -11.28 1.65 -0.67
CA LEU A 6 -11.20 2.39 0.60
C LEU A 6 -12.56 2.63 1.27
N ARG A 7 -13.65 2.74 0.49
CA ARG A 7 -15.02 2.84 1.02
C ARG A 7 -15.55 1.52 1.59
N SER A 8 -14.91 0.38 1.28
CA SER A 8 -15.34 -0.93 1.78
C SER A 8 -15.04 -1.16 3.27
N PHE A 9 -14.27 -0.29 3.92
CA PHE A 9 -13.92 -0.41 5.34
C PHE A 9 -14.91 0.38 6.20
N ASP A 10 -15.57 -0.31 7.13
CA ASP A 10 -16.47 0.32 8.08
C ASP A 10 -15.70 1.01 9.23
N ARG A 11 -15.54 2.32 9.12
CA ARG A 11 -14.75 3.12 10.08
C ARG A 11 -15.48 3.41 11.40
N HIS A 12 -16.71 2.92 11.58
CA HIS A 12 -17.45 3.06 12.84
C HIS A 12 -17.07 1.97 13.85
N THR A 13 -16.47 0.86 13.39
CA THR A 13 -16.00 -0.23 14.26
C THR A 13 -14.53 -0.07 14.65
N LEU A 14 -14.13 -0.69 15.77
CA LEU A 14 -12.73 -0.74 16.18
C LEU A 14 -11.84 -1.38 15.10
N ALA A 15 -12.28 -2.56 14.62
CA ALA A 15 -11.59 -3.33 13.60
C ALA A 15 -11.55 -2.62 12.25
N GLY A 16 -12.63 -1.96 11.84
CA GLY A 16 -12.66 -1.29 10.55
C GLY A 16 -11.83 0.00 10.49
N ARG A 17 -11.62 0.71 11.60
CA ARG A 17 -10.61 1.79 11.66
C ARG A 17 -9.18 1.27 11.47
N ARG A 18 -8.84 0.16 12.14
CA ARG A 18 -7.56 -0.54 11.92
C ARG A 18 -7.41 -0.97 10.47
N ASP A 19 -8.42 -1.68 9.95
CA ASP A 19 -8.41 -2.25 8.61
C ASP A 19 -8.36 -1.15 7.52
N TYR A 20 -9.00 0.00 7.76
CA TYR A 20 -8.90 1.19 6.90
C TYR A 20 -7.49 1.77 6.87
N ALA A 21 -6.85 1.93 8.04
CA ALA A 21 -5.47 2.39 8.12
C ALA A 21 -4.51 1.43 7.41
N ILE A 22 -4.68 0.11 7.60
CA ILE A 22 -3.97 -0.92 6.84
C ILE A 22 -4.18 -0.73 5.33
N GLY A 23 -5.44 -0.58 4.88
CA GLY A 23 -5.77 -0.36 3.47
C GLY A 23 -5.06 0.85 2.86
N LEU A 24 -4.96 1.95 3.60
CA LEU A 24 -4.21 3.14 3.18
C LEU A 24 -2.71 2.88 3.08
N CYS A 25 -2.10 2.13 4.00
CA CYS A 25 -0.69 1.73 3.88
C CYS A 25 -0.40 0.99 2.57
N PHE A 26 -1.33 0.17 2.09
CA PHE A 26 -1.18 -0.47 0.77
C PHE A 26 -1.45 0.49 -0.39
N SER A 27 -2.53 1.28 -0.34
CA SER A 27 -2.98 2.05 -1.51
C SER A 27 -2.29 3.40 -1.69
N GLU A 28 -1.68 3.94 -0.64
CA GLU A 28 -1.05 5.27 -0.62
C GLU A 28 0.47 5.18 -0.55
N LEU A 29 0.98 4.27 0.27
CA LEU A 29 2.42 4.10 0.52
C LEU A 29 3.02 2.93 -0.24
N ALA A 30 2.18 2.13 -0.93
CA ALA A 30 2.58 0.91 -1.61
C ALA A 30 3.47 0.02 -0.74
N LEU A 31 3.09 -0.25 0.51
CA LEU A 31 3.83 -1.16 1.40
C LEU A 31 3.58 -2.63 1.07
N ARG A 32 4.52 -3.51 1.42
CA ARG A 32 4.31 -4.97 1.40
C ARG A 32 3.58 -5.40 2.68
N ALA A 33 2.92 -6.56 2.64
CA ALA A 33 2.17 -7.06 3.81
C ALA A 33 3.05 -7.28 5.04
N ASN A 34 4.27 -7.79 4.85
CA ASN A 34 5.24 -7.96 5.94
C ASN A 34 5.74 -6.62 6.47
N GLU A 35 5.93 -5.61 5.61
CA GLU A 35 6.32 -4.26 6.02
C GLU A 35 5.21 -3.59 6.85
N VAL A 36 3.95 -3.79 6.47
CA VAL A 36 2.80 -3.31 7.26
C VAL A 36 2.72 -4.04 8.60
N ALA A 37 2.87 -5.37 8.62
CA ALA A 37 2.79 -6.16 9.85
C ALA A 37 3.94 -5.88 10.83
N ALA A 38 5.12 -5.52 10.32
CA ALA A 38 6.30 -5.19 11.11
C ALA A 38 6.40 -3.71 11.51
N LEU A 39 5.48 -2.86 11.04
CA LEU A 39 5.53 -1.43 11.31
C LEU A 39 5.34 -1.16 12.81
N THR A 40 6.18 -0.31 13.39
CA THR A 40 6.13 0.08 14.80
C THR A 40 5.82 1.57 14.95
N LEU A 41 5.54 2.00 16.19
CA LEU A 41 5.39 3.42 16.52
C LEU A 41 6.67 4.23 16.29
N ASP A 42 7.85 3.62 16.41
CA ASP A 42 9.15 4.29 16.17
C ASP A 42 9.46 4.50 14.68
N ASP A 43 8.71 3.80 13.82
CA ASP A 43 8.86 3.96 12.38
C ASP A 43 8.15 5.21 11.87
N VAL A 44 7.29 5.84 12.67
CA VAL A 44 6.47 6.98 12.26
C VAL A 44 6.99 8.25 12.91
N ASP A 45 7.51 9.17 12.10
CA ASP A 45 7.79 10.53 12.52
C ASP A 45 6.57 11.42 12.23
N TRP A 46 5.82 11.72 13.29
CA TRP A 46 4.61 12.54 13.20
C TRP A 46 4.88 14.02 12.96
N ARG A 47 6.08 14.52 13.29
CA ARG A 47 6.48 15.91 13.10
C ARG A 47 6.96 16.13 11.66
N ALA A 48 7.84 15.25 11.19
CA ALA A 48 8.34 15.28 9.83
C ALA A 48 7.36 14.71 8.79
N LEU A 49 6.27 14.08 9.24
CA LEU A 49 5.32 13.34 8.40
C LEU A 49 6.06 12.35 7.48
N THR A 50 6.87 11.49 8.08
CA THR A 50 7.57 10.42 7.37
C THR A 50 7.38 9.06 8.04
N VAL A 51 7.60 8.01 7.27
CA VAL A 51 7.59 6.63 7.77
C VAL A 51 8.84 5.89 7.30
N ARG A 52 9.54 5.26 8.23
CA ARG A 52 10.79 4.54 8.02
C ARG A 52 10.54 3.04 7.98
N LEU A 53 11.00 2.37 6.94
CA LEU A 53 10.83 0.92 6.75
C LEU A 53 12.16 0.22 6.99
N ARG A 54 12.38 -0.28 8.22
CA ARG A 54 13.62 -0.93 8.66
C ARG A 54 13.79 -2.36 8.10
N GLN A 55 12.71 -3.13 8.04
CA GLN A 55 12.74 -4.52 7.57
C GLN A 55 12.37 -4.66 6.10
N THR A 56 13.28 -4.27 5.21
CA THR A 56 13.23 -4.77 3.83
C THR A 56 14.06 -6.05 3.74
N LYS A 57 13.69 -6.97 2.84
CA LYS A 57 14.37 -8.27 2.57
C LYS A 57 15.88 -8.13 2.28
N GLN A 58 16.41 -6.90 2.23
CA GLN A 58 17.75 -6.55 1.77
C GLN A 58 18.46 -5.50 2.67
N ARG A 59 18.02 -5.29 3.93
CA ARG A 59 18.68 -4.40 4.91
C ARG A 59 18.88 -2.94 4.43
N ARG A 60 18.12 -2.46 3.46
CA ARG A 60 18.07 -1.02 3.11
C ARG A 60 16.83 -0.40 3.70
N GLU A 61 17.04 0.57 4.59
CA GLU A 61 15.97 1.39 5.12
C GLU A 61 15.37 2.24 3.98
N ARG A 62 14.04 2.36 3.96
CA ARG A 62 13.35 3.33 3.07
C ARG A 62 12.63 4.34 3.93
N LEU A 63 12.83 5.61 3.63
CA LEU A 63 12.06 6.71 4.21
C LEU A 63 11.02 7.15 3.19
N LEU A 64 9.75 7.06 3.56
CA LEU A 64 8.64 7.49 2.70
C LEU A 64 7.94 8.69 3.33
N PRO A 65 7.43 9.63 2.53
CA PRO A 65 6.50 10.62 3.03
C PRO A 65 5.25 9.91 3.59
N LEU A 66 4.67 10.47 4.64
CA LEU A 66 3.43 10.01 5.26
C LEU A 66 2.32 11.00 4.88
N PRO A 67 1.51 10.73 3.82
CA PRO A 67 0.45 11.63 3.43
C PRO A 67 -0.52 11.87 4.60
N SER A 68 -1.01 13.10 4.76
CA SER A 68 -1.84 13.48 5.90
C SER A 68 -3.11 12.63 6.06
N ARG A 69 -3.60 12.02 4.97
CA ARG A 69 -4.71 11.05 5.03
C ARG A 69 -4.31 9.76 5.76
N VAL A 70 -3.11 9.25 5.50
CA VAL A 70 -2.56 8.07 6.17
C VAL A 70 -2.27 8.40 7.62
N ALA A 71 -1.60 9.52 7.89
CA ALA A 71 -1.31 9.98 9.26
C ALA A 71 -2.59 10.06 10.11
N ARG A 72 -3.63 10.73 9.61
CA ARG A 72 -4.92 10.84 10.32
C ARG A 72 -5.58 9.49 10.56
N ALA A 73 -5.50 8.55 9.61
CA ALA A 73 -6.08 7.23 9.77
C ALA A 73 -5.32 6.39 10.83
N LEU A 74 -3.99 6.46 10.82
CA LEU A 74 -3.15 5.82 11.84
C LEU A 74 -3.44 6.42 13.22
N ALA A 75 -3.48 7.75 13.35
CA ALA A 75 -3.81 8.42 14.60
C ALA A 75 -5.21 8.05 15.11
N ALA A 76 -6.22 8.05 14.25
CA ALA A 76 -7.59 7.68 14.61
C ALA A 76 -7.68 6.21 15.09
N TYR A 77 -6.92 5.30 14.48
CA TYR A 77 -6.82 3.92 14.94
C TYR A 77 -6.12 3.82 16.30
N LEU A 78 -4.95 4.45 16.46
CA LEU A 78 -4.16 4.40 17.68
C LEU A 78 -4.92 5.00 18.87
N GLN A 79 -5.58 6.14 18.70
CA GLN A 79 -6.27 6.84 19.79
C GLN A 79 -7.60 6.22 20.17
N ARG A 80 -8.30 5.57 19.24
CA ARG A 80 -9.72 5.22 19.43
C ARG A 80 -10.05 3.74 19.29
N SER A 81 -9.10 2.93 18.83
CA SER A 81 -9.30 1.50 18.59
C SER A 81 -8.21 0.60 19.13
N CYS A 82 -7.00 1.13 19.36
CA CYS A 82 -5.86 0.36 19.83
C CYS A 82 -5.86 0.34 21.37
N PRO A 83 -6.13 -0.80 22.04
CA PRO A 83 -5.88 -0.92 23.47
C PRO A 83 -4.40 -0.69 23.82
N ALA A 84 -4.14 -0.35 25.07
CA ALA A 84 -2.78 -0.30 25.60
C ALA A 84 -2.14 -1.70 25.56
N VAL A 85 -0.94 -1.80 24.99
CA VAL A 85 -0.18 -3.04 24.85
C VAL A 85 1.29 -2.82 25.18
N GLY A 86 1.97 -3.86 25.68
CA GLY A 86 3.37 -3.80 26.11
C GLY A 86 4.41 -3.82 24.99
N HIS A 87 4.02 -3.61 23.72
CA HIS A 87 4.94 -3.65 22.58
C HIS A 87 4.69 -2.49 21.62
N ARG A 88 5.66 -2.20 20.75
CA ARG A 88 5.60 -1.02 19.87
C ARG A 88 5.06 -1.30 18.47
N LEU A 89 4.66 -2.52 18.14
CA LEU A 89 4.03 -2.84 16.84
C LEU A 89 2.72 -2.07 16.68
N LEU A 90 2.55 -1.46 15.51
CA LEU A 90 1.47 -0.54 15.24
C LEU A 90 0.13 -1.28 15.14
N PHE A 91 0.08 -2.37 14.37
CA PHE A 91 -1.17 -3.11 14.13
C PHE A 91 -1.28 -4.35 15.01
N ILE A 92 -2.39 -4.41 15.76
CA ILE A 92 -2.70 -5.54 16.66
C ILE A 92 -3.99 -6.27 16.26
N ASN A 93 -4.11 -7.50 16.73
CA ASN A 93 -5.33 -8.26 16.70
C ASN A 93 -6.33 -7.69 17.72
N LEU A 94 -7.54 -7.41 17.24
CA LEU A 94 -8.66 -6.90 18.03
C LEU A 94 -9.66 -8.01 18.40
N ARG A 95 -9.25 -9.27 18.26
CA ARG A 95 -9.98 -10.47 18.67
C ARG A 95 -9.26 -11.13 19.84
N PRO A 96 -9.98 -11.83 20.74
CA PRO A 96 -9.37 -12.62 21.80
C PRO A 96 -8.35 -13.64 21.24
N PRO A 97 -7.18 -13.81 21.89
CA PRO A 97 -6.62 -12.95 22.94
C PRO A 97 -6.23 -11.56 22.39
N LEU A 98 -6.81 -10.52 22.99
CA LEU A 98 -6.72 -9.14 22.53
C LEU A 98 -5.29 -8.60 22.64
N GLY A 99 -4.89 -7.72 21.71
CA GLY A 99 -3.65 -6.97 21.84
C GLY A 99 -2.40 -7.69 21.32
N ARG A 100 -2.52 -8.94 20.84
CA ARG A 100 -1.41 -9.61 20.15
C ARG A 100 -1.05 -8.90 18.85
N PRO A 101 0.22 -8.92 18.41
CA PRO A 101 0.60 -8.44 17.09
C PRO A 101 -0.26 -9.03 15.97
N LEU A 102 -0.65 -8.20 14.98
CA LEU A 102 -1.37 -8.69 13.81
C LEU A 102 -0.38 -9.38 12.86
N PRO A 103 -0.48 -10.71 12.64
CA PRO A 103 0.45 -11.41 11.77
C PRO A 103 0.29 -10.97 10.31
N THR A 104 1.32 -11.21 9.49
CA THR A 104 1.32 -10.88 8.06
C THR A 104 0.10 -11.45 7.32
N ASP A 105 -0.31 -12.69 7.63
CA ASP A 105 -1.52 -13.28 7.04
C ASP A 105 -2.81 -12.59 7.50
N GLY A 106 -2.84 -12.10 8.74
CA GLY A 106 -3.92 -11.23 9.22
C GLY A 106 -4.05 -9.97 8.37
N VAL A 107 -2.92 -9.30 8.08
CA VAL A 107 -2.87 -8.14 7.18
C VAL A 107 -3.33 -8.49 5.77
N ARG A 108 -2.87 -9.61 5.19
CA ARG A 108 -3.33 -10.08 3.87
C ARG A 108 -4.84 -10.33 3.86
N ASN A 109 -5.38 -10.94 4.90
CA ASN A 109 -6.80 -11.26 5.04
C ASN A 109 -7.68 -10.00 5.13
N VAL A 110 -7.21 -8.94 5.77
CA VAL A 110 -7.89 -7.63 5.75
C VAL A 110 -8.12 -7.16 4.32
N ILE A 111 -7.08 -7.19 3.49
CA ILE A 111 -7.13 -6.76 2.09
C ILE A 111 -8.01 -7.70 1.24
N ARG A 112 -7.89 -9.02 1.42
CA ARG A 112 -8.72 -10.01 0.71
C ARG A 112 -10.20 -9.82 1.00
N ARG A 113 -10.58 -9.59 2.26
CA ARG A 113 -11.98 -9.32 2.65
C ARG A 113 -12.49 -8.02 2.02
N ALA A 114 -11.69 -6.97 2.01
CA ALA A 114 -12.03 -5.71 1.38
C ALA A 114 -12.25 -5.84 -0.14
N PHE A 115 -11.40 -6.62 -0.82
CA PHE A 115 -11.60 -6.95 -2.23
C PHE A 115 -12.85 -7.79 -2.47
N GLY A 116 -13.14 -8.78 -1.62
CA GLY A 116 -14.37 -9.55 -1.67
C GLY A 116 -15.62 -8.66 -1.59
N ARG A 117 -15.64 -7.69 -0.65
CA ARG A 117 -16.73 -6.69 -0.55
C ARG A 117 -16.86 -5.78 -1.77
N CYS A 118 -15.79 -5.64 -2.56
CA CYS A 118 -15.81 -4.88 -3.80
C CYS A 118 -16.14 -5.72 -5.04
N GLY A 119 -16.34 -7.04 -4.91
CA GLY A 119 -16.50 -7.96 -6.03
C GLY A 119 -15.21 -8.17 -6.85
N ILE A 120 -14.04 -7.86 -6.27
CA ILE A 120 -12.75 -7.96 -6.96
C ILE A 120 -12.16 -9.33 -6.65
N LYS A 121 -12.06 -10.20 -7.66
CA LYS A 121 -11.34 -11.48 -7.58
C LYS A 121 -9.83 -11.24 -7.64
N ALA A 122 -9.27 -10.71 -6.55
CA ALA A 122 -7.85 -10.45 -6.41
C ALA A 122 -7.11 -11.65 -5.80
N THR A 123 -5.97 -12.01 -6.39
CA THR A 123 -5.06 -13.04 -5.87
C THR A 123 -4.25 -12.54 -4.65
N GLY A 124 -4.22 -11.23 -4.38
CA GLY A 124 -3.64 -10.70 -3.15
C GLY A 124 -3.34 -9.20 -3.15
N PRO A 125 -2.65 -8.69 -2.12
CA PRO A 125 -2.37 -7.25 -1.95
C PRO A 125 -1.45 -6.64 -3.02
N HIS A 126 -0.76 -7.46 -3.84
CA HIS A 126 0.15 -6.98 -4.88
C HIS A 126 -0.55 -6.14 -5.95
N ILE A 127 -1.85 -6.38 -6.19
CA ILE A 127 -2.64 -5.59 -7.16
C ILE A 127 -2.71 -4.12 -6.75
N LEU A 128 -2.74 -3.81 -5.43
CA LEU A 128 -2.73 -2.42 -4.96
C LEU A 128 -1.39 -1.75 -5.24
N ARG A 129 -0.29 -2.48 -5.14
CA ARG A 129 1.06 -1.97 -5.46
C ARG A 129 1.22 -1.72 -6.96
N GLN A 130 0.74 -2.65 -7.79
CA GLN A 130 0.71 -2.47 -9.24
C GLN A 130 -0.12 -1.25 -9.62
N SER A 131 -1.33 -1.14 -9.06
CA SER A 131 -2.21 0.01 -9.29
C SER A 131 -1.56 1.33 -8.87
N TRP A 132 -0.82 1.34 -7.76
CA TRP A 132 -0.08 2.52 -7.30
C TRP A 132 1.04 2.89 -8.28
N ALA A 133 1.82 1.90 -8.74
CA ALA A 133 2.92 2.11 -9.67
C ALA A 133 2.42 2.67 -11.01
N THR A 134 1.37 2.08 -11.58
CA THR A 134 0.72 2.57 -12.79
C THR A 134 0.23 4.00 -12.62
N ALA A 135 -0.44 4.30 -11.50
CA ALA A 135 -0.95 5.65 -11.24
C ALA A 135 0.16 6.68 -11.01
N ALA A 136 1.31 6.29 -10.46
CA ALA A 136 2.48 7.16 -10.30
C ALA A 136 3.13 7.45 -11.65
N HIS A 137 3.29 6.42 -12.49
CA HIS A 137 3.85 6.55 -13.82
C HIS A 137 2.98 7.44 -14.73
N GLN A 138 1.66 7.25 -14.70
CA GLN A 138 0.69 8.10 -15.44
C GLN A 138 0.73 9.58 -15.02
N ARG A 139 1.23 9.89 -13.82
CA ARG A 139 1.45 11.28 -13.36
C ARG A 139 2.84 11.82 -13.72
N GLY A 140 3.60 11.12 -14.54
CA GLY A 140 4.95 11.51 -14.95
C GLY A 140 6.03 11.20 -13.91
N THR A 141 5.77 10.32 -12.93
CA THR A 141 6.84 9.89 -12.02
C THR A 141 7.80 8.97 -12.74
N ASP A 142 9.09 9.29 -12.67
CA ASP A 142 10.16 8.49 -13.24
C ASP A 142 10.19 7.05 -12.69
N LEU A 143 10.49 6.08 -13.56
CA LEU A 143 10.46 4.66 -13.23
C LEU A 143 11.48 4.28 -12.15
N LYS A 144 12.64 4.96 -12.08
CA LYS A 144 13.64 4.72 -11.03
C LYS A 144 13.08 5.12 -9.66
N ARG A 145 12.44 6.30 -9.56
CA ARG A 145 11.78 6.75 -8.33
C ARG A 145 10.64 5.79 -7.91
N ILE A 146 9.87 5.28 -8.87
CA ILE A 146 8.84 4.27 -8.59
C ILE A 146 9.49 2.98 -8.05
N ALA A 147 10.58 2.51 -8.68
CA ALA A 147 11.29 1.31 -8.23
C ALA A 147 11.89 1.47 -6.82
N ASP A 148 12.44 2.65 -6.50
CA ASP A 148 12.95 2.99 -5.18
C ASP A 148 11.85 2.94 -4.12
N ILE A 149 10.69 3.57 -4.39
CA ILE A 149 9.53 3.56 -3.49
C ILE A 149 9.00 2.13 -3.32
N LEU A 150 8.96 1.33 -4.39
CA LEU A 150 8.55 -0.08 -4.31
C LEU A 150 9.62 -0.99 -3.68
N GLY A 151 10.87 -0.54 -3.58
CA GLY A 151 12.00 -1.28 -3.02
C GLY A 151 12.39 -2.48 -3.90
N HIS A 152 12.53 -2.27 -5.21
CA HIS A 152 13.03 -3.25 -6.17
C HIS A 152 14.52 -2.95 -6.46
N ARG A 153 15.41 -3.96 -6.35
CA ARG A 153 16.88 -3.79 -6.50
C ARG A 153 17.36 -3.86 -7.96
N SER A 154 16.57 -4.41 -8.85
CA SER A 154 16.90 -4.47 -10.27
C SER A 154 15.66 -4.16 -11.10
N VAL A 155 15.91 -3.57 -12.27
CA VAL A 155 14.93 -3.38 -13.32
C VAL A 155 14.47 -4.76 -13.90
N ASP A 156 14.93 -5.90 -13.36
CA ASP A 156 14.59 -7.24 -13.87
C ASP A 156 13.31 -7.85 -13.31
N THR A 157 12.64 -7.20 -12.34
CA THR A 157 11.21 -7.45 -12.10
C THR A 157 10.33 -6.40 -12.78
N THR A 158 10.92 -5.59 -13.65
CA THR A 158 10.25 -4.60 -14.50
C THR A 158 9.72 -5.22 -15.80
N ALA A 159 9.87 -6.54 -15.99
CA ALA A 159 9.44 -7.26 -17.19
C ALA A 159 7.91 -7.41 -17.40
N PRO A 160 7.00 -7.16 -16.43
CA PRO A 160 5.58 -6.99 -16.74
C PRO A 160 5.17 -5.53 -16.99
N TYR A 161 6.03 -4.52 -16.76
CA TYR A 161 5.65 -3.11 -16.96
C TYR A 161 5.52 -2.75 -18.43
N ALA A 162 6.24 -3.45 -19.33
CA ALA A 162 6.12 -3.30 -20.77
C ALA A 162 4.89 -4.02 -21.37
N LYS A 163 4.31 -5.02 -20.68
CA LYS A 163 3.23 -5.84 -21.26
C LYS A 163 1.83 -5.25 -21.08
N VAL A 164 1.62 -4.37 -20.11
CA VAL A 164 0.28 -3.78 -19.87
C VAL A 164 0.01 -2.57 -20.78
N HIS A 165 0.97 -2.15 -21.61
CA HIS A 165 0.82 -0.99 -22.48
C HIS A 165 0.83 -1.26 -23.99
N PHE A 166 0.96 -2.50 -24.48
CA PHE A 166 0.85 -2.74 -25.92
C PHE A 166 -0.58 -2.66 -26.46
N GLU A 167 -1.60 -3.06 -25.70
CA GLU A 167 -3.01 -2.98 -26.16
C GLU A 167 -3.55 -1.55 -26.15
N GLN A 168 -3.13 -0.71 -25.20
CA GLN A 168 -3.53 0.71 -25.15
C GLN A 168 -2.73 1.60 -26.12
N LEU A 169 -1.47 1.26 -26.43
CA LEU A 169 -0.71 1.94 -27.49
C LEU A 169 -1.28 1.63 -28.89
N ARG A 170 -1.88 0.45 -29.09
CA ARG A 170 -2.46 0.06 -30.39
C ARG A 170 -3.78 0.78 -30.72
N GLN A 171 -4.51 1.26 -29.71
CA GLN A 171 -5.72 2.07 -29.89
C GLN A 171 -5.46 3.58 -29.98
N ALA A 172 -4.28 4.04 -29.54
CA ALA A 172 -3.88 5.46 -29.57
C ALA A 172 -2.85 5.79 -30.67
N ALA A 173 -2.40 4.81 -31.45
CA ALA A 173 -1.57 5.04 -32.62
C ALA A 173 -2.42 5.68 -33.73
N LEU A 174 -2.38 7.01 -33.83
CA LEU A 174 -2.72 7.70 -35.08
C LEU A 174 -1.81 7.15 -36.20
N PRO A 175 -2.31 7.01 -37.44
CA PRO A 175 -1.49 6.56 -38.55
C PRO A 175 -0.26 7.46 -38.69
N TRP A 176 0.90 6.82 -38.81
CA TRP A 176 2.17 7.49 -39.01
C TRP A 176 2.12 8.32 -40.31
N PRO A 177 2.45 9.62 -40.29
CA PRO A 177 2.46 10.42 -41.51
C PRO A 177 3.53 9.90 -42.46
N ARG A 178 3.12 9.61 -43.70
CA ARG A 178 4.06 9.30 -44.78
C ARG A 178 4.83 10.57 -45.09
N LEU A 179 6.15 10.54 -44.92
CA LEU A 179 7.02 11.56 -45.51
C LEU A 179 7.37 11.08 -46.92
N GLN A 180 6.78 11.74 -47.92
CA GLN A 180 7.30 11.80 -49.27
C GLN A 180 8.37 12.90 -49.36
N PRO A 181 9.39 12.72 -50.19
CA PRO A 181 9.65 13.64 -51.29
C PRO A 181 8.87 13.23 -52.54
#